data_AF-A0A926PSC4-F1
#
_entry.id   AF-A0A926PSC4-F1
#
_cell.length_a   1.000
_cell.length_b   1.000
_cell.length_c   1.000
_cell.angle_alpha   90.00
_cell.angle_beta   90.00
_cell.angle_gamma   90.00
#
_symmetry.space_group_name_H-M   'P 1'
#
loop_
_entity.id
_entity.type
_entity.pdbx_description
1 polymer ?
#
loop_
_entity_poly.entity_id
_entity_poly.type
_entity_poly.pdbx_seq_one_letter_code
_entity_poly.pdbx_strand_id
1 'polypeptide(L)'
;MTQLDQSALNARNYLLALFLLLCVLDTALVIIAKDKWAIGRILFTIAVMYFVIQGQKWAKWLLVGICSLLVVVLIAMVLALSSKLSTILMIGSLMMVILSTVIPIYMISNKDLNRYFSYKRQA
;
A
#
# COMPACT_ATOMS: atom_id res chain seq x y z
N MET A 1 13.60 -2.49 28.17
CA MET A 1 12.53 -3.50 28.31
C MET A 1 11.40 -2.80 29.08
N THR A 2 10.15 -2.65 28.67
CA THR A 2 9.27 -3.28 27.67
C THR A 2 8.07 -2.34 27.44
N GLN A 3 8.26 -1.24 26.73
CA GLN A 3 7.14 -0.52 26.16
C GLN A 3 7.57 -0.11 24.77
N LEU A 4 7.23 -0.95 23.80
CA LEU A 4 7.00 -0.42 22.47
C LEU A 4 5.90 0.62 22.69
N ASP A 5 6.26 1.90 22.63
CA ASP A 5 5.37 3.01 22.96
C ASP A 5 4.03 2.77 22.27
N GLN A 6 2.93 2.89 23.01
CA GLN A 6 1.58 2.63 22.49
C GLN A 6 1.32 3.41 21.19
N SER A 7 1.96 4.57 21.04
CA SER A 7 2.02 5.38 19.83
C SER A 7 2.62 4.65 18.61
N ALA A 8 3.70 3.89 18.80
CA ALA A 8 4.36 3.13 17.74
C ALA A 8 3.55 1.88 17.32
N LEU A 9 2.84 1.24 18.26
CA LEU A 9 1.85 0.20 17.95
C LEU A 9 0.65 0.78 17.19
N ASN A 10 0.15 1.94 17.60
CA ASN A 10 -0.94 2.64 16.92
C ASN A 10 -0.54 3.06 15.50
N ALA A 11 0.68 3.57 15.30
CA ALA A 11 1.19 3.91 13.97
C ALA A 11 1.26 2.68 13.05
N ARG A 12 1.70 1.53 13.58
CA ARG A 12 1.67 0.25 12.84
C ARG A 12 0.25 -0.16 12.48
N ASN A 13 -0.69 -0.11 13.42
CA ASN A 13 -2.07 -0.48 13.17
C ASN A 13 -2.73 0.45 12.15
N TYR A 14 -2.40 1.74 12.17
CA TYR A 14 -2.86 2.70 11.18
C TYR A 14 -2.29 2.40 9.78
N LEU A 15 -1.00 2.09 9.68
CA LEU A 15 -0.39 1.64 8.43
C LEU A 15 -1.06 0.36 7.89
N LEU A 16 -1.33 -0.60 8.78
CA LEU A 16 -2.05 -1.83 8.44
C LEU A 16 -3.48 -1.57 7.99
N ALA A 17 -4.19 -0.64 8.63
CA ALA A 17 -5.54 -0.25 8.25
C ALA A 17 -5.57 0.40 6.86
N LEU A 18 -4.63 1.33 6.58
CA LEU A 18 -4.48 1.92 5.25
C LEU A 18 -4.16 0.87 4.19
N PHE A 19 -3.29 -0.09 4.53
CA PHE A 19 -2.94 -1.18 3.62
C PHE A 19 -4.11 -2.13 3.35
N LEU A 20 -4.86 -2.51 4.40
CA LEU A 20 -6.08 -3.30 4.26
C LEU A 20 -7.10 -2.60 3.37
N LEU A 21 -7.29 -1.30 3.57
CA LEU A 21 -8.18 -0.49 2.74
C LEU A 21 -7.72 -0.50 1.27
N LEU A 22 -6.41 -0.34 1.01
CA LEU A 22 -5.84 -0.46 -0.33
C LEU A 22 -6.11 -1.84 -0.93
N CYS A 23 -5.87 -2.93 -0.18
CA CYS A 23 -6.11 -4.29 -0.66
C CYS A 23 -7.57 -4.58 -0.97
N VAL A 24 -8.50 -4.11 -0.13
CA VAL A 24 -9.94 -4.28 -0.35
C VAL A 24 -10.36 -3.52 -1.61
N LEU A 25 -9.88 -2.30 -1.78
CA LEU A 25 -10.16 -1.49 -2.96
C LEU A 25 -9.56 -2.11 -4.24
N ASP A 26 -8.31 -2.62 -4.16
CA ASP A 26 -7.66 -3.30 -5.27
C ASP A 26 -8.44 -4.56 -5.65
N THR A 27 -8.82 -5.38 -4.68
CA THR A 27 -9.61 -6.60 -4.90
C THR A 27 -10.96 -6.28 -5.54
N ALA A 28 -11.65 -5.23 -5.08
CA ALA A 28 -12.91 -4.79 -5.66
C ALA A 28 -12.75 -4.37 -7.13
N LEU A 29 -11.72 -3.59 -7.45
CA LEU A 29 -11.42 -3.19 -8.83
C LEU A 29 -11.07 -4.38 -9.71
N VAL A 30 -10.31 -5.34 -9.18
CA VAL A 30 -9.92 -6.57 -9.89
C VAL A 30 -11.13 -7.43 -10.24
N ILE A 31 -12.08 -7.58 -9.30
CA ILE A 31 -13.31 -8.32 -9.52
C ILE A 31 -14.15 -7.63 -10.61
N ILE A 32 -14.28 -6.31 -10.55
CA ILE A 32 -15.05 -5.53 -11.54
C ILE A 32 -14.38 -5.61 -12.92
N ALA A 33 -13.06 -5.50 -12.98
CA ALA A 33 -12.27 -5.59 -14.22
C ALA A 33 -12.13 -7.04 -14.75
N LYS A 34 -12.52 -8.05 -13.95
CA LYS A 34 -12.33 -9.48 -14.24
C LYS A 34 -10.88 -9.86 -14.59
N ASP A 35 -9.92 -9.14 -14.03
CA ASP A 35 -8.51 -9.35 -14.32
C ASP A 35 -7.91 -10.45 -13.42
N LYS A 36 -7.77 -11.65 -13.97
CA LYS A 36 -7.23 -12.81 -13.23
C LYS A 36 -5.75 -12.64 -12.86
N TRP A 37 -4.99 -11.83 -13.59
CA TRP A 37 -3.57 -11.63 -13.34
C TRP A 37 -3.31 -10.75 -12.12
N ALA A 38 -4.28 -9.92 -11.73
CA ALA A 38 -4.12 -9.00 -10.62
C ALA A 38 -4.13 -9.68 -9.23
N ILE A 39 -4.57 -10.94 -9.12
CA ILE A 39 -4.44 -11.75 -7.89
C ILE A 39 -2.97 -11.92 -7.48
N GLY A 40 -2.07 -12.15 -8.46
CA GLY A 40 -0.64 -12.26 -8.19
C GLY A 40 -0.06 -10.96 -7.61
N ARG A 41 -0.52 -9.81 -8.10
CA ARG A 41 -0.13 -8.49 -7.59
C ARG A 41 -0.57 -8.30 -6.14
N ILE A 42 -1.81 -8.66 -5.79
CA ILE A 42 -2.34 -8.53 -4.43
C ILE A 42 -1.52 -9.40 -3.47
N LEU A 43 -1.31 -10.68 -3.80
CA LEU A 43 -0.50 -11.61 -3.00
C LEU A 43 0.94 -11.11 -2.82
N PHE A 44 1.57 -10.63 -3.89
CA PHE A 44 2.92 -10.08 -3.83
C PHE A 44 2.98 -8.85 -2.90
N THR A 45 2.00 -7.96 -2.99
CA THR A 45 1.94 -6.76 -2.15
C THR A 45 1.77 -7.13 -0.67
N ILE A 46 0.95 -8.13 -0.36
CA ILE A 46 0.80 -8.66 1.02
C ILE A 46 2.12 -9.23 1.53
N ALA A 47 2.84 -10.00 0.72
CA ALA A 47 4.14 -10.55 1.10
C ALA A 47 5.17 -9.44 1.38
N VAL A 48 5.22 -8.41 0.53
CA VAL A 48 6.11 -7.25 0.74
C VAL A 48 5.75 -6.51 2.02
N MET A 49 4.45 -6.31 2.29
CA MET A 49 3.98 -5.66 3.52
C MET A 49 4.39 -6.44 4.78
N TYR A 50 4.38 -7.78 4.71
CA TYR A 50 4.90 -8.62 5.80
C TYR A 50 6.37 -8.32 6.10
N PHE A 51 7.23 -8.24 5.08
CA PHE A 51 8.63 -7.86 5.25
C PHE A 51 8.80 -6.41 5.76
N VAL A 52 7.93 -5.48 5.35
CA VAL A 52 7.93 -4.11 5.87
C VAL A 52 7.68 -4.11 7.38
N ILE A 53 6.70 -4.88 7.86
CA ILE A 53 6.37 -4.98 9.30
C ILE A 53 7.49 -5.63 10.11
N GLN A 54 8.29 -6.49 9.49
CA GLN A 54 9.51 -7.02 10.10
C GLN A 54 10.64 -5.97 10.22
N GLY A 55 10.46 -4.75 9.71
CA GLY A 55 11.47 -3.69 9.79
C GLY A 55 12.58 -3.79 8.75
N GLN A 56 12.39 -4.62 7.71
CA GLN A 56 13.34 -4.79 6.62
C GLN A 56 13.44 -3.50 5.78
N LYS A 57 14.65 -2.93 5.73
CA LYS A 57 14.93 -1.63 5.09
C LYS A 57 14.67 -1.69 3.58
N TRP A 58 15.05 -2.79 2.94
CA TRP A 58 14.83 -3.02 1.51
C TRP A 58 13.34 -3.15 1.17
N ALA A 59 12.55 -3.83 2.01
CA ALA A 59 11.11 -3.98 1.81
C ALA A 59 10.37 -2.64 1.88
N LYS A 60 10.82 -1.69 2.70
CA LYS A 60 10.28 -0.32 2.73
C LYS A 60 10.42 0.38 1.37
N TRP A 61 11.61 0.33 0.78
CA TRP A 61 11.85 0.92 -0.54
C TRP A 61 11.14 0.14 -1.65
N LEU A 62 11.04 -1.18 -1.51
CA LEU A 62 10.32 -2.04 -2.44
C LEU A 62 8.82 -1.69 -2.46
N LEU A 63 8.19 -1.50 -1.30
CA LEU A 63 6.79 -1.08 -1.21
C LEU A 63 6.57 0.31 -1.83
N VAL A 64 7.49 1.26 -1.58
CA VAL A 64 7.45 2.59 -2.22
C VAL A 64 7.51 2.46 -3.75
N GLY A 65 8.42 1.61 -4.25
CA GLY A 65 8.55 1.33 -5.68
C GLY A 65 7.28 0.72 -6.28
N ILE A 66 6.70 -0.29 -5.63
CA ILE A 66 5.44 -0.91 -6.07
C ILE A 66 4.31 0.11 -6.10
N CYS A 67 4.15 0.90 -5.03
CA CYS A 67 3.12 1.93 -4.96
C CYS A 67 3.30 2.98 -6.07
N SER A 68 4.53 3.43 -6.33
CA SER A 68 4.80 4.38 -7.42
C SER A 68 4.51 3.80 -8.79
N LEU A 69 4.91 2.55 -9.05
CA LEU A 69 4.58 1.85 -10.30
C LEU A 69 3.07 1.67 -10.46
N LEU A 70 2.36 1.32 -9.39
CA LEU A 70 0.90 1.22 -9.37
C LEU A 70 0.25 2.54 -9.78
N VAL A 71 0.71 3.68 -9.24
CA VAL A 71 0.20 5.00 -9.63
C VAL A 71 0.37 5.23 -11.13
N VAL A 72 1.57 4.98 -11.67
CA VAL A 72 1.86 5.19 -13.10
C VAL A 72 0.96 4.32 -13.98
N VAL A 73 0.81 3.04 -13.63
CA VAL A 73 -0.04 2.10 -14.38
C VAL A 73 -1.51 2.50 -14.31
N LEU A 74 -2.01 2.93 -13.14
CA LEU A 74 -3.39 3.38 -12.97
C LEU A 74 -3.66 4.64 -13.80
N ILE A 75 -2.74 5.62 -13.80
CA ILE A 75 -2.88 6.83 -14.62
C ILE A 75 -2.85 6.47 -16.11
N ALA A 76 -1.92 5.62 -16.54
CA ALA A 76 -1.83 5.17 -17.92
C ALA A 76 -3.11 4.45 -18.37
N MET A 77 -3.68 3.59 -17.53
CA MET A 77 -4.94 2.90 -17.79
C MET A 77 -6.11 3.89 -17.90
N VAL A 78 -6.19 4.87 -16.99
CA VAL A 78 -7.24 5.90 -17.03
C VAL A 78 -7.16 6.72 -18.31
N LEU A 79 -5.95 7.09 -18.77
CA LEU A 79 -5.77 7.82 -20.02
C LEU A 79 -6.13 6.95 -21.23
N ALA A 80 -5.58 5.73 -21.30
CA ALA A 80 -5.74 4.83 -22.43
C ALA A 80 -7.17 4.31 -22.60
N LEU A 81 -7.91 4.11 -21.51
CA LEU A 81 -9.29 3.62 -21.53
C LEU A 81 -10.31 4.67 -21.09
N SER A 82 -9.95 5.95 -21.07
CA SER A 82 -10.83 7.06 -20.64
C SER A 82 -12.21 7.04 -21.30
N SER A 83 -12.30 6.63 -22.57
CA SER A 83 -13.55 6.56 -23.35
C SER A 83 -14.40 5.31 -23.10
N LYS A 84 -13.86 4.28 -22.43
CA LYS A 84 -14.54 2.99 -22.18
C LYS A 84 -14.61 2.61 -20.69
N LEU A 85 -13.98 3.39 -19.82
CA LEU A 85 -13.99 3.17 -18.38
C LEU A 85 -15.33 3.62 -17.79
N SER A 86 -15.97 2.70 -17.06
CA SER A 86 -17.11 3.07 -16.22
C SER A 86 -16.68 4.10 -15.18
N THR A 87 -17.55 5.07 -14.89
CA THR A 87 -17.33 6.11 -13.87
C THR A 87 -16.89 5.51 -12.52
N ILE A 88 -17.39 4.31 -12.18
CA ILE A 88 -17.05 3.57 -10.97
C ILE A 88 -15.56 3.17 -10.95
N LEU A 89 -15.05 2.64 -12.08
CA LEU A 89 -13.64 2.26 -12.22
C LEU A 89 -12.71 3.48 -12.20
N MET A 90 -13.16 4.59 -12.79
CA MET A 90 -12.39 5.85 -12.78
C MET A 90 -12.25 6.41 -11.36
N ILE A 91 -13.35 6.47 -10.61
CA ILE A 91 -13.35 6.92 -9.21
C ILE A 91 -12.52 5.97 -8.34
N GLY A 92 -12.70 4.65 -8.49
CA GLY A 92 -11.93 3.67 -7.71
C GLY A 92 -10.43 3.73 -7.99
N SER A 93 -10.04 3.95 -9.26
CA SER A 93 -8.63 4.13 -9.65
C SER A 93 -8.03 5.41 -9.04
N LEU A 94 -8.78 6.51 -8.98
CA LEU A 94 -8.35 7.74 -8.31
C LEU A 94 -8.15 7.51 -6.80
N MET A 95 -9.07 6.81 -6.14
CA MET A 95 -8.91 6.45 -4.72
C MET A 95 -7.67 5.58 -4.49
N MET A 96 -7.39 4.62 -5.38
CA MET A 96 -6.16 3.82 -5.34
C MET A 96 -4.91 4.68 -5.48
N VAL A 97 -4.89 5.65 -6.39
CA VAL A 97 -3.75 6.58 -6.55
C VAL A 97 -3.51 7.37 -5.26
N ILE A 98 -4.57 7.88 -4.62
CA ILE A 98 -4.46 8.61 -3.36
C ILE A 98 -3.91 7.70 -2.26
N LEU A 99 -4.50 6.52 -2.05
CA LEU A 99 -4.08 5.57 -1.01
C LEU A 99 -2.63 5.09 -1.21
N SER A 100 -2.29 4.72 -2.45
CA SER A 100 -0.93 4.29 -2.82
C SER A 100 0.11 5.40 -2.68
N THR A 101 -0.29 6.67 -2.66
CA THR A 101 0.62 7.80 -2.38
C THR A 101 0.70 8.10 -0.88
N VAL A 102 -0.42 8.04 -0.16
CA VAL A 102 -0.47 8.31 1.28
C VAL A 102 0.33 7.29 2.08
N ILE A 103 0.26 6.00 1.74
CA ILE A 103 0.99 4.92 2.43
C ILE A 103 2.51 5.18 2.46
N PRO A 104 3.22 5.35 1.33
CA PRO A 104 4.66 5.59 1.34
C PRO A 104 5.03 6.91 2.02
N ILE A 105 4.23 7.98 1.85
CA ILE A 105 4.46 9.25 2.57
C ILE A 105 4.37 9.05 4.07
N TYR A 106 3.31 8.38 4.55
CA TYR A 106 3.15 8.08 5.97
C TYR A 106 4.31 7.23 6.49
N MET A 107 4.76 6.26 5.69
CA MET A 107 5.85 5.37 6.05
C MET A 107 7.21 6.08 6.15
N ILE A 108 7.43 7.13 5.35
CA ILE A 108 8.65 7.93 5.35
C ILE A 108 8.61 8.99 6.47
N SER A 109 7.50 9.70 6.59
CA SER A 109 7.37 10.90 7.43
C SER A 109 7.06 10.60 8.90
N ASN A 110 6.43 9.46 9.22
CA ASN A 110 6.04 9.18 10.60
C ASN A 110 7.23 8.71 11.46
N LYS A 111 7.59 9.54 12.45
CA LYS A 111 8.67 9.28 13.42
C LYS A 111 8.40 8.05 14.30
N ASP A 112 7.15 7.85 14.74
CA ASP A 112 6.77 6.72 15.60
C ASP A 112 6.87 5.39 14.86
N LEU A 113 6.48 5.38 13.58
CA LEU A 113 6.60 4.21 12.72
C LEU A 113 8.07 3.88 12.42
N ASN A 114 8.91 4.90 12.17
CA ASN A 114 10.35 4.70 12.00
C ASN A 114 11.02 4.18 13.30
N ARG A 115 10.52 4.61 14.46
CA ARG A 115 10.96 4.09 15.77
C ARG A 115 10.55 2.62 15.94
N TYR A 116 9.32 2.25 15.57
CA TYR A 116 8.88 0.85 15.52
C TYR A 116 9.81 -0.01 14.64
N PHE A 117 10.10 0.41 13.41
CA PHE A 117 10.96 -0.34 12.51
C PHE A 117 12.41 -0.44 12.99
N SER A 118 12.92 0.60 13.64
CA SER A 118 14.28 0.59 14.19
C SER A 118 14.41 -0.38 15.36
N TYR A 119 13.40 -0.41 16.24
CA TYR A 119 13.34 -1.38 17.33
C TYR A 119 13.22 -2.82 16.80
N LYS A 120 12.32 -3.05 15.84
CA LYS A 120 12.09 -4.38 15.24
C LYS A 120 13.33 -4.94 14.52
N ARG A 121 14.23 -4.08 14.03
CA ARG A 121 15.49 -4.48 13.39
C ARG A 121 16.57 -4.89 14.38
N GLN A 122 16.50 -4.40 15.62
CA GLN A 122 17.48 -4.71 16.68
C GLN A 122 17.14 -5.97 17.46
N ALA A 123 15.88 -6.41 17.40
CA ALA A 123 15.38 -7.65 18.00
C ALA A 123 15.49 -8.82 17.02
#